data_AF-A0A1M3M033-F1
#
_entry.id   AF-A0A1M3M033-F1
#
_cell.length_a   1.000
_cell.length_b   1.000
_cell.length_c   1.000
_cell.angle_alpha   90.00
_cell.angle_beta   90.00
_cell.angle_gamma   90.00
#
_symmetry.space_group_name_H-M   'P 1'
#
loop_
_entity.id
_entity.type
_entity.pdbx_description
1 polymer ?
#
loop_
_entity_poly.entity_id
_entity_poly.type
_entity_poly.pdbx_seq_one_letter_code
_entity_poly.pdbx_strand_id
1 'polypeptide(L)'
;MTDDIPLDDLVASLAEGWEDQAPRQSPGMLGIRVINWRTLVDEDAPQVWADLRSWVVWFTHRYNIATRKIPPCWFKHGALVEELSALHTAWLVSYDSLDAGYGPIGWHERLAVAVPRLATWYSGECHNGHTELPQTGNDNIPAEWAEWIRQSHGSG
;
A
#
# COMPACT_ATOMS: atom_id res chain seq x y z
N MET A 1 -37.19 -1.54 25.17
CA MET A 1 -37.71 -2.33 24.04
C MET A 1 -36.91 -1.84 22.85
N THR A 2 -35.78 -2.49 22.59
CA THR A 2 -34.92 -2.17 21.44
C THR A 2 -35.69 -2.63 20.21
N ASP A 3 -35.99 -1.69 19.31
CA ASP A 3 -36.55 -2.01 17.99
C ASP A 3 -35.46 -2.77 17.23
N ASP A 4 -35.65 -4.08 17.06
CA ASP A 4 -34.88 -4.87 16.11
C ASP A 4 -35.38 -4.51 14.72
N ILE A 5 -34.75 -3.50 14.12
CA ILE A 5 -35.00 -3.17 12.72
C ILE A 5 -34.51 -4.37 11.88
N PRO A 6 -35.39 -5.02 11.10
CA PRO A 6 -34.99 -6.12 10.23
C PRO A 6 -33.88 -5.71 9.28
N LEU A 7 -32.92 -6.61 9.03
CA LEU A 7 -31.77 -6.34 8.15
C LEU A 7 -32.20 -5.88 6.75
N ASP A 8 -33.32 -6.41 6.26
CA ASP A 8 -33.89 -6.04 4.96
C ASP A 8 -34.35 -4.57 4.91
N ASP A 9 -34.91 -4.05 6.02
CA ASP A 9 -35.35 -2.66 6.12
C ASP A 9 -34.15 -1.70 6.24
N LEU A 10 -33.07 -2.14 6.89
CA LEU A 10 -31.80 -1.41 6.92
C LEU A 10 -31.18 -1.32 5.52
N VAL A 11 -31.14 -2.43 4.77
CA VAL A 11 -30.62 -2.46 3.40
C VAL A 11 -31.47 -1.58 2.48
N ALA A 12 -32.79 -1.60 2.63
CA ALA A 12 -33.71 -0.75 1.87
C ALA A 12 -33.59 0.75 2.20
N SER A 13 -33.03 1.10 3.37
CA SER A 13 -32.81 2.49 3.79
C SER A 13 -31.51 3.10 3.26
N LEU A 14 -30.64 2.30 2.63
CA LEU A 14 -29.42 2.78 2.02
C LEU A 14 -29.73 3.59 0.76
N ALA A 15 -28.94 4.65 0.51
CA ALA A 15 -29.10 5.46 -0.67
C ALA A 15 -28.90 4.63 -1.94
N GLU A 16 -29.74 4.84 -2.97
CA GLU A 16 -29.55 4.22 -4.29
C GLU A 16 -28.14 4.55 -4.82
N GLY A 17 -27.39 3.53 -5.26
CA GLY A 17 -26.01 3.68 -5.72
C GLY A 17 -24.93 3.63 -4.63
N TRP A 18 -25.27 3.29 -3.38
CA TRP A 18 -24.27 3.09 -2.31
C TRP A 18 -23.17 2.06 -2.67
N GLU A 19 -23.51 1.05 -3.48
CA GLU A 19 -22.57 0.05 -4.00
C GLU A 19 -21.55 0.66 -4.98
N ASP A 20 -21.91 1.71 -5.72
CA ASP A 20 -21.02 2.41 -6.66
C ASP A 20 -19.99 3.29 -5.94
N GLN A 21 -20.26 3.64 -4.68
CA GLN A 21 -19.34 4.34 -3.77
C GLN A 21 -18.57 3.39 -2.86
N ALA A 22 -18.87 2.09 -2.89
CA ALA A 22 -18.09 1.12 -2.15
C ALA A 22 -16.67 1.10 -2.75
N PRO A 23 -15.61 1.22 -1.94
CA PRO A 23 -14.25 1.09 -2.45
C PRO A 23 -14.18 -0.23 -3.21
N ARG A 24 -13.70 -0.21 -4.47
CA ARG A 24 -13.59 -1.40 -5.34
C ARG A 24 -12.78 -2.54 -4.68
N GLN A 25 -12.06 -2.22 -3.61
CA GLN A 25 -11.50 -3.17 -2.68
C GLN A 25 -12.32 -3.15 -1.39
N SER A 26 -13.29 -4.06 -1.28
CA SER A 26 -13.98 -4.29 -0.02
C SER A 26 -12.95 -4.70 1.04
N PRO A 27 -12.94 -4.06 2.22
CA PRO A 27 -12.15 -4.56 3.33
C PRO A 27 -12.48 -6.04 3.56
N GLY A 28 -11.47 -6.87 3.80
CA GLY A 28 -11.70 -8.27 4.13
C GLY A 28 -12.46 -8.42 5.44
N MET A 29 -12.66 -9.67 5.90
CA MET A 29 -13.36 -9.97 7.17
C MET A 29 -12.83 -9.18 8.40
N LEU A 30 -11.57 -8.75 8.35
CA LEU A 30 -10.92 -7.97 9.42
C LEU A 30 -11.15 -6.45 9.31
N GLY A 31 -11.87 -5.96 8.30
CA GLY A 31 -11.97 -4.53 8.02
C GLY A 31 -10.66 -3.91 7.51
N ILE A 32 -9.64 -4.73 7.24
CA ILE A 32 -8.33 -4.28 6.75
C ILE A 32 -8.31 -4.33 5.23
N ARG A 33 -7.82 -3.24 4.62
CA ARG A 33 -7.71 -3.08 3.18
C ARG A 33 -6.25 -3.15 2.72
N VAL A 34 -5.96 -4.02 1.75
CA VAL A 34 -4.69 -4.01 1.03
C VAL A 34 -4.69 -2.85 0.05
N ILE A 35 -3.69 -1.98 0.10
CA ILE A 35 -3.61 -0.80 -0.77
C ILE A 35 -2.99 -1.18 -2.11
N ASN A 36 -3.72 -0.95 -3.20
CA ASN A 36 -3.19 -0.95 -4.55
C ASN A 36 -3.14 0.49 -5.05
N TRP A 37 -1.96 1.11 -5.01
CA TRP A 37 -1.76 2.51 -5.40
C TRP A 37 -2.08 2.78 -6.87
N ARG A 38 -1.98 1.78 -7.75
CA ARG A 38 -2.31 1.91 -9.18
C ARG A 38 -3.80 2.09 -9.43
N THR A 39 -4.65 1.58 -8.54
CA THR A 39 -6.11 1.60 -8.69
C THR A 39 -6.80 2.38 -7.58
N LEU A 40 -6.03 3.10 -6.75
CA LEU A 40 -6.56 3.93 -5.67
C LEU A 40 -7.28 5.12 -6.29
N VAL A 41 -8.53 5.33 -5.86
CA VAL A 41 -9.36 6.44 -6.33
C VAL A 41 -9.07 7.70 -5.52
N ASP A 42 -9.28 8.87 -6.15
CA ASP A 42 -8.94 10.17 -5.57
C ASP A 42 -9.68 10.46 -4.26
N GLU A 43 -10.89 9.94 -4.08
CA GLU A 43 -11.70 10.12 -2.87
C GLU A 43 -11.12 9.39 -1.65
N ASP A 44 -10.54 8.20 -1.85
CA ASP A 44 -9.93 7.39 -0.78
C ASP A 44 -8.51 7.86 -0.45
N ALA A 45 -7.81 8.42 -1.44
CA ALA A 45 -6.39 8.69 -1.36
C ALA A 45 -5.99 9.53 -0.14
N PRO A 46 -6.69 10.62 0.25
CA PRO A 46 -6.34 11.42 1.42
C PRO A 46 -6.30 10.60 2.71
N GLN A 47 -7.27 9.72 2.93
CA GLN A 47 -7.37 8.91 4.14
C GLN A 47 -6.27 7.85 4.15
N VAL A 48 -6.07 7.14 3.03
CA VAL A 48 -5.01 6.13 2.90
C VAL A 48 -3.62 6.74 3.14
N TRP A 49 -3.35 7.93 2.58
CA TRP A 49 -2.10 8.64 2.83
C TRP A 49 -1.93 9.08 4.29
N ALA A 50 -3.00 9.55 4.93
CA ALA A 50 -2.97 9.97 6.33
C ALA A 50 -2.67 8.79 7.27
N ASP A 51 -3.33 7.66 7.06
CA ASP A 51 -3.14 6.44 7.85
C ASP A 51 -1.73 5.88 7.68
N LEU A 52 -1.25 5.78 6.44
CA LEU A 52 0.11 5.33 6.17
C LEU A 52 1.13 6.28 6.80
N ARG A 53 0.97 7.60 6.66
CA ARG A 53 1.89 8.58 7.25
C ARG A 53 1.94 8.45 8.76
N SER A 54 0.78 8.36 9.41
CA SER A 54 0.68 8.19 10.87
C SER A 54 1.43 6.95 11.32
N TRP A 55 1.19 5.82 10.64
CA TRP A 55 1.86 4.57 10.93
C TRP A 55 3.37 4.63 10.69
N VAL A 56 3.84 5.23 9.58
CA VAL A 56 5.28 5.38 9.29
C VAL A 56 5.98 6.22 10.36
N VAL A 57 5.35 7.30 10.83
CA VAL A 57 5.89 8.11 11.94
C VAL A 57 6.02 7.26 13.21
N TRP A 58 4.95 6.58 13.62
CA TRP A 58 5.00 5.68 14.76
C TRP A 58 6.08 4.59 14.60
N PHE A 59 6.12 3.95 13.43
CA PHE A 59 7.02 2.83 13.12
C PHE A 59 8.49 3.26 13.19
N THR A 60 8.83 4.40 12.57
CA THR A 60 10.19 4.93 12.58
C THR A 60 10.65 5.27 13.99
N HIS A 61 9.80 5.86 14.83
CA HIS A 61 10.11 6.14 16.23
C HIS A 61 10.18 4.86 17.07
N ARG A 62 9.23 3.94 16.94
CA ARG A 62 9.10 2.73 17.76
C ARG A 62 10.28 1.78 17.57
N TYR A 63 10.78 1.68 16.34
CA TYR A 63 11.87 0.78 15.95
C TYR A 63 13.21 1.51 15.74
N ASN A 64 13.28 2.80 16.05
CA ASN A 64 14.47 3.64 15.87
C ASN A 64 15.08 3.51 14.45
N ILE A 65 14.21 3.63 13.43
CA ILE A 65 14.63 3.49 12.03
C ILE A 65 15.38 4.75 11.60
N ALA A 66 16.63 4.57 11.17
CA ALA A 66 17.46 5.67 10.70
C ALA A 66 16.88 6.33 9.44
N THR A 67 17.07 7.65 9.33
CA THR A 67 16.65 8.47 8.16
C THR A 67 17.26 8.02 6.84
N ARG A 68 18.41 7.33 6.88
CA ARG A 68 19.04 6.68 5.70
C ARG A 68 18.26 5.48 5.15
N LYS A 69 17.26 4.98 5.88
CA LYS A 69 16.39 3.88 5.46
C LYS A 69 15.02 4.40 5.04
N ILE A 70 14.49 5.37 5.81
CA ILE A 70 13.22 6.03 5.53
C ILE A 70 13.46 7.54 5.63
N PRO A 71 13.70 8.24 4.51
CA PRO A 71 13.96 9.68 4.52
C PRO A 71 12.66 10.47 4.72
N PRO A 72 12.71 11.76 5.13
CA PRO A 72 11.50 12.60 5.28
C PRO A 72 10.66 12.72 4.00
N CYS A 73 11.28 12.54 2.83
CA CYS A 73 10.62 12.56 1.53
C CYS A 73 10.17 11.17 1.03
N TRP A 74 10.11 10.14 1.89
CA TRP A 74 9.74 8.76 1.53
C TRP A 74 8.48 8.66 0.64
N PHE A 75 7.49 9.53 0.85
CA PHE A 75 6.23 9.57 0.08
C PHE A 75 6.41 9.91 -1.40
N LYS A 76 7.57 10.44 -1.79
CA LYS A 76 7.95 10.71 -3.18
C LYS A 76 8.66 9.53 -3.84
N HIS A 77 8.93 8.45 -3.10
CA HIS A 77 9.61 7.26 -3.59
C HIS A 77 8.60 6.11 -3.71
N GLY A 78 8.11 5.87 -4.93
CA GLY A 78 7.06 4.87 -5.18
C GLY A 78 7.37 3.49 -4.59
N ALA A 79 8.59 2.97 -4.76
CA ALA A 79 8.99 1.68 -4.18
C ALA A 79 8.95 1.66 -2.63
N LEU A 80 9.30 2.78 -1.97
CA LEU A 80 9.13 2.89 -0.52
C LEU A 80 7.66 2.93 -0.12
N VAL A 81 6.83 3.66 -0.88
CA VAL A 81 5.38 3.72 -0.65
C VAL A 81 4.76 2.33 -0.74
N GLU A 82 5.10 1.54 -1.76
CA GLU A 82 4.64 0.16 -1.92
C GLU A 82 5.06 -0.74 -0.75
N GLU A 83 6.37 -0.78 -0.43
CA GLU A 83 6.89 -1.63 0.64
C GLU A 83 6.34 -1.23 2.03
N LEU A 84 6.26 0.07 2.32
CA LEU A 84 5.72 0.58 3.60
C LEU A 84 4.22 0.29 3.72
N SER A 85 3.46 0.39 2.63
CA SER A 85 2.03 0.05 2.62
C SER A 85 1.81 -1.43 2.88
N ALA A 86 2.64 -2.29 2.29
CA ALA A 86 2.61 -3.72 2.52
C ALA A 86 2.96 -4.07 3.98
N LEU A 87 4.01 -3.47 4.54
CA LEU A 87 4.39 -3.64 5.94
C LEU A 87 3.31 -3.16 6.91
N HIS A 88 2.66 -2.03 6.62
CA HIS A 88 1.55 -1.50 7.40
C HIS A 88 0.36 -2.45 7.38
N THR A 89 -0.05 -2.91 6.20
CA THR A 89 -1.17 -3.85 6.05
C THR A 89 -0.89 -5.15 6.80
N ALA A 90 0.32 -5.69 6.65
CA ALA A 90 0.74 -6.89 7.37
C ALA A 90 0.75 -6.67 8.88
N TRP A 91 1.12 -5.47 9.36
CA TRP A 91 1.09 -5.11 10.77
C TRP A 91 -0.35 -5.13 11.31
N LEU A 92 -1.28 -4.47 10.61
CA LEU A 92 -2.70 -4.45 11.00
C LEU A 92 -3.26 -5.87 11.13
N VAL A 93 -3.00 -6.74 10.15
CA VAL A 93 -3.49 -8.13 10.19
C VAL A 93 -2.84 -8.90 11.32
N SER A 94 -1.54 -8.71 11.54
CA SER A 94 -0.77 -9.47 12.53
C SER A 94 -1.12 -9.10 13.96
N TYR A 95 -1.66 -7.91 14.19
CA TYR A 95 -2.04 -7.42 15.52
C TYR A 95 -3.57 -7.37 15.72
N ASP A 96 -4.34 -7.98 14.82
CA ASP A 96 -5.78 -8.10 14.97
C ASP A 96 -6.15 -9.03 16.14
N SER A 97 -7.28 -8.75 16.77
CA SER A 97 -7.82 -9.55 17.89
C SER A 97 -8.12 -11.02 17.54
N LEU A 98 -8.28 -11.33 16.26
CA LEU A 98 -8.54 -12.69 15.76
C LEU A 98 -7.26 -13.50 15.53
N ASP A 99 -6.07 -12.90 15.69
CA ASP A 99 -4.81 -13.64 15.56
C ASP A 99 -4.60 -14.60 16.75
N ALA A 100 -4.07 -15.80 16.46
CA ALA A 100 -3.81 -16.83 17.46
C ALA A 100 -2.54 -16.59 18.32
N GLY A 101 -1.87 -15.44 18.15
CA GLY A 101 -0.64 -15.05 18.83
C GLY A 101 0.64 -15.25 18.02
N TYR A 102 0.54 -15.66 16.75
CA TYR A 102 1.68 -15.94 15.88
C TYR A 102 1.92 -14.85 14.83
N GLY A 103 0.89 -14.07 14.50
CA GLY A 103 1.00 -12.94 13.57
C GLY A 103 2.11 -11.98 13.95
N PRO A 104 2.19 -11.48 15.20
CA PRO A 104 3.18 -10.49 15.58
C PRO A 104 4.63 -10.94 15.38
N ILE A 105 4.95 -12.20 15.71
CA ILE A 105 6.32 -12.72 15.51
C ILE A 105 6.61 -12.90 14.01
N GLY A 106 5.65 -13.42 13.23
CA GLY A 106 5.78 -13.56 11.78
C GLY A 106 5.92 -12.22 11.05
N TRP A 107 5.32 -11.15 11.58
CA TRP A 107 5.52 -9.80 11.05
C TRP A 107 6.95 -9.30 11.28
N HIS A 108 7.53 -9.53 12.46
CA HIS A 108 8.91 -9.13 12.75
C HIS A 108 9.93 -9.89 11.88
N GLU A 109 9.68 -11.17 11.59
CA GLU A 109 10.51 -11.95 10.66
C GLU A 109 10.50 -11.33 9.26
N ARG A 110 9.33 -10.94 8.74
CA ARG A 110 9.19 -10.25 7.45
C ARG A 110 9.84 -8.87 7.47
N LEU A 111 9.68 -8.14 8.57
CA LEU A 111 10.33 -6.85 8.78
C LEU A 111 11.86 -6.97 8.69
N ALA A 112 12.46 -7.99 9.33
CA ALA A 112 13.90 -8.20 9.30
C ALA A 112 14.44 -8.38 7.87
N VAL A 113 13.67 -9.03 6.99
CA VAL A 113 14.00 -9.18 5.57
C VAL A 113 13.77 -7.88 4.77
N ALA A 114 12.76 -7.09 5.13
CA ALA A 114 12.42 -5.84 4.43
C ALA A 114 13.39 -4.69 4.72
N VAL A 115 13.83 -4.55 5.98
CA VAL A 115 14.64 -3.42 6.45
C VAL A 115 15.93 -3.16 5.62
N PRO A 116 16.70 -4.18 5.19
CA PRO A 116 17.85 -3.97 4.32
C PRO A 116 17.48 -3.37 2.95
N ARG A 117 16.32 -3.73 2.38
CA ARG A 117 15.85 -3.24 1.07
C ARG A 117 15.36 -1.79 1.12
N LEU A 118 14.85 -1.32 2.27
CA LEU A 118 14.39 0.07 2.40
C LEU A 118 15.50 1.08 2.04
N ALA A 119 16.75 0.78 2.37
CA ALA A 119 17.89 1.62 2.04
C ALA A 119 18.29 1.56 0.55
N THR A 120 17.86 0.54 -0.20
CA THR A 120 18.21 0.36 -1.62
C THR A 120 17.21 1.02 -2.56
N TRP A 121 16.03 1.41 -2.08
CA TRP A 121 14.97 1.99 -2.90
C TRP A 121 15.22 3.44 -3.34
N TYR A 122 16.27 4.08 -2.82
CA TYR A 122 16.73 5.38 -3.28
C TYR A 122 18.26 5.45 -3.20
N SER A 123 18.89 6.30 -4.01
CA SER A 123 20.35 6.39 -4.16
C SER A 123 21.09 6.91 -2.91
N GLY A 124 20.39 7.15 -1.79
CA GLY A 124 20.98 7.78 -0.62
C GLY A 124 21.18 9.29 -0.75
N GLU A 125 20.82 9.92 -1.87
CA GLU A 125 21.03 11.37 -2.06
C GLU A 125 19.95 12.25 -1.42
N CYS A 126 18.87 11.64 -0.92
CA CYS A 126 17.70 12.36 -0.42
C CYS A 126 17.82 12.94 1.01
N HIS A 127 19.04 13.08 1.54
CA HIS A 127 19.29 13.54 2.91
C HIS A 127 19.05 15.05 3.12
N ASN A 128 19.20 15.88 2.08
CA ASN A 128 19.07 17.35 2.15
C ASN A 128 18.02 17.93 1.19
N GLY A 129 17.21 17.07 0.57
CA GLY A 129 16.27 17.45 -0.47
C GLY A 129 15.92 16.24 -1.31
N HIS A 130 14.72 16.20 -1.88
CA HIS A 130 14.33 15.10 -2.76
C HIS A 130 14.96 15.28 -4.14
N THR A 131 15.63 14.22 -4.62
CA THR A 131 16.17 14.14 -5.97
C THR A 131 15.41 13.07 -6.73
N GLU A 132 14.71 13.46 -7.80
CA GLU A 132 14.04 12.51 -8.69
C GLU A 132 15.08 11.78 -9.54
N LEU A 133 15.05 10.44 -9.50
CA LEU A 133 15.91 9.63 -10.37
C LEU A 133 15.25 9.47 -11.74
N PRO A 134 16.03 9.46 -12.84
CA PRO A 134 15.50 9.17 -14.17
C PRO A 134 14.79 7.81 -14.15
N GLN A 135 13.51 7.80 -14.52
CA GLN A 135 12.73 6.57 -14.65
C GLN A 135 12.74 6.09 -16.10
N THR A 136 12.79 4.78 -16.29
CA THR A 136 12.58 4.18 -17.61
C THR A 136 11.08 4.21 -17.92
N GLY A 137 10.71 4.82 -19.04
CA GLY A 137 9.34 4.79 -19.55
C GLY A 137 8.66 6.16 -19.52
N ASN A 138 8.44 6.71 -20.70
CA ASN A 138 7.22 7.45 -20.98
C ASN A 138 6.17 6.43 -21.45
N ASP A 139 4.89 6.80 -21.45
CA ASP A 139 3.81 5.97 -22.04
C ASP A 139 3.99 5.75 -23.56
N ASN A 140 5.05 6.31 -24.16
CA ASN A 140 5.40 6.05 -25.54
C ASN A 140 5.99 4.65 -25.67
N ILE A 141 5.16 3.75 -26.20
CA ILE A 141 5.60 2.46 -26.69
C ILE A 141 6.63 2.71 -27.81
N PRO A 142 7.89 2.24 -27.67
CA PRO A 142 8.88 2.38 -28.73
C PRO A 142 8.37 1.76 -30.04
N ALA A 143 8.65 2.38 -31.18
CA ALA A 143 8.20 1.85 -32.48
C ALA A 143 8.69 0.42 -32.74
N GLU A 144 9.85 0.07 -32.18
CA GLU A 144 10.45 -1.27 -32.22
C GLU A 144 9.75 -2.30 -31.32
N TRP A 145 8.90 -1.88 -30.37
CA TRP A 145 8.19 -2.78 -29.46
C TRP A 145 7.30 -3.79 -30.19
N ALA A 146 6.56 -3.32 -31.20
CA ALA A 146 5.70 -4.17 -32.01
C ALA A 146 6.50 -5.21 -32.82
N GLU A 147 7.69 -4.82 -33.29
CA GLU A 147 8.61 -5.70 -34.02
C GLU A 147 9.27 -6.71 -33.08
N TRP A 148 9.71 -6.27 -31.90
CA TRP A 148 10.22 -7.15 -30.85
C TRP A 148 9.19 -8.19 -30.46
N ILE A 149 7.91 -7.82 -30.26
CA ILE A 149 6.85 -8.79 -29.99
C ILE A 149 6.81 -9.84 -31.10
N ARG A 150 6.74 -9.44 -32.38
CA ARG A 150 6.70 -10.34 -33.56
C ARG A 150 7.89 -11.31 -33.62
N GLN A 151 9.08 -10.86 -33.26
CA GLN A 151 10.30 -11.67 -33.35
C GLN A 151 10.55 -12.55 -32.11
N SER A 152 9.98 -12.20 -30.96
CA SER A 152 10.32 -12.83 -29.67
C SER A 152 9.46 -14.05 -29.33
N HIS A 153 8.37 -14.31 -30.07
CA HIS A 153 7.65 -15.57 -29.97
C HIS A 153 8.05 -16.52 -31.10
N GLY A 154 8.39 -17.77 -30.73
CA GLY A 154 8.73 -18.80 -31.71
C GLY A 154 7.53 -19.11 -32.60
N SER A 155 7.73 -19.04 -33.91
CA SER A 155 6.89 -19.79 -34.85
C SER A 155 7.35 -21.24 -34.79
N GLY A 156 6.74 -22.02 -33.90
CA GLY A 156 6.91 -23.48 -33.81
C GLY A 156 5.56 -24.14 -33.97
#